data_AF-A0A090T0I8-F1
#
_entry.id   AF-A0A090T0I8-F1
#
_cell.length_a   1.000
_cell.length_b   1.000
_cell.length_c   1.000
_cell.angle_alpha   90.00
_cell.angle_beta   90.00
_cell.angle_gamma   90.00
#
_symmetry.space_group_name_H-M   'P 1'
#
loop_
_entity.id
_entity.type
_entity.pdbx_description
1 polymer ?
#
loop_
_entity_poly.entity_id
_entity_poly.type
_entity_poly.pdbx_seq_one_letter_code
_entity_poly.pdbx_strand_id
1 'polypeptide(L)'
;MPTHRFFSTPLGDVRLDTETIAQLMNNPNCHYNDHAHAEEHSLEVQLPFLQLCLSDFELIPILTGTVNSIDVAQLIEPYWDDRTLLVISTDLSHFYTYEECEDIDSKSCSKIEEGRLLTSKEACGYLGVNAVNQLIKQQRCHLQQLSRTNSGDSPHGDKSRVVGYVSYAISR
;
A
#
# COMPACT_ATOMS: atom_id res chain seq x y z
N MET A 1 -2.92 -11.39 -9.13
CA MET A 1 -2.15 -12.37 -8.33
C MET A 1 -1.07 -12.99 -9.20
N PRO A 2 0.12 -13.29 -8.67
CA PRO A 2 1.15 -14.02 -9.40
C PRO A 2 0.90 -15.53 -9.35
N THR A 3 1.44 -16.29 -10.30
CA THR A 3 1.44 -17.76 -10.32
C THR A 3 2.72 -18.37 -9.74
N HIS A 4 3.73 -17.53 -9.51
CA HIS A 4 5.00 -17.92 -8.91
C HIS A 4 4.86 -18.27 -7.42
N ARG A 5 5.89 -18.90 -6.85
CA ARG A 5 5.92 -19.32 -5.43
C ARG A 5 6.66 -18.36 -4.50
N PHE A 6 7.45 -17.44 -5.06
CA PHE A 6 8.24 -16.49 -4.31
C PHE A 6 8.57 -15.26 -5.17
N PHE A 7 8.89 -14.15 -4.52
CA PHE A 7 9.60 -13.02 -5.11
C PHE A 7 11.06 -13.07 -4.65
N SER A 8 11.99 -12.87 -5.59
CA SER A 8 13.41 -12.78 -5.25
C SER A 8 13.79 -11.33 -4.95
N THR A 9 14.52 -11.12 -3.86
CA THR A 9 15.11 -9.81 -3.51
C THR A 9 16.62 -9.97 -3.32
N PRO A 10 17.40 -8.87 -3.23
CA PRO A 10 18.81 -8.94 -2.87
C PRO A 10 19.11 -9.58 -1.50
N LEU A 11 18.12 -9.68 -0.60
CA LEU A 11 18.26 -10.28 0.72
C LEU A 11 17.79 -11.75 0.77
N GLY A 12 17.28 -12.28 -0.34
CA GLY A 12 16.78 -13.65 -0.47
C GLY A 12 15.31 -13.71 -0.90
N ASP A 13 14.80 -14.91 -1.08
CA ASP A 13 13.44 -15.14 -1.56
C ASP A 13 12.38 -14.90 -0.47
N VAL A 14 11.28 -14.24 -0.84
CA VAL A 14 10.07 -14.09 -0.03
C VAL A 14 9.01 -15.03 -0.56
N ARG A 15 8.60 -16.00 0.24
CA ARG A 15 7.58 -17.00 -0.14
C ARG A 15 6.20 -16.37 -0.24
N LEU A 16 5.40 -16.89 -1.17
CA LEU A 16 4.00 -16.53 -1.29
C LEU A 16 3.11 -17.52 -0.55
N ASP A 17 2.07 -17.01 0.12
CA ASP A 17 0.99 -17.85 0.65
C ASP A 17 0.10 -18.32 -0.51
N THR A 18 0.54 -19.40 -1.16
CA THR A 18 -0.14 -19.96 -2.32
C THR A 18 -1.53 -20.51 -1.99
N GLU A 19 -1.78 -20.87 -0.74
CA GLU A 19 -3.09 -21.38 -0.31
C GLU A 19 -4.11 -20.25 -0.27
N THR A 20 -3.78 -19.15 0.42
CA THR A 20 -4.65 -17.96 0.44
C THR A 20 -4.78 -17.32 -0.95
N ILE A 21 -3.71 -17.28 -1.75
CA ILE A 21 -3.82 -16.83 -3.15
C ILE A 21 -4.83 -17.69 -3.92
N ALA A 22 -4.77 -19.02 -3.82
CA ALA A 22 -5.73 -19.90 -4.47
C ALA A 22 -7.18 -19.68 -3.99
N GLN A 23 -7.37 -19.36 -2.69
CA GLN A 23 -8.68 -19.02 -2.14
C GLN A 23 -9.21 -17.69 -2.70
N LEU A 24 -8.36 -16.65 -2.76
CA LEU A 24 -8.70 -15.33 -3.32
C LEU A 24 -9.13 -15.43 -4.79
N MET A 25 -8.57 -16.37 -5.54
CA MET A 25 -8.89 -16.61 -6.94
C MET A 25 -10.30 -17.19 -7.18
N ASN A 26 -11.02 -17.58 -6.13
CA ASN A 26 -12.46 -17.89 -6.24
C ASN A 26 -13.31 -16.61 -6.38
N ASN A 27 -12.75 -15.43 -6.11
CA ASN A 27 -13.42 -14.16 -6.32
C ASN A 27 -13.36 -13.77 -7.81
N PRO A 28 -14.50 -13.44 -8.46
CA PRO A 28 -14.53 -13.10 -9.89
C PRO A 28 -13.74 -11.83 -10.26
N ASN A 29 -13.44 -10.97 -9.28
CA ASN A 29 -12.61 -9.78 -9.48
C ASN A 29 -11.10 -10.08 -9.41
N CYS A 30 -10.71 -11.29 -9.04
CA CYS A 30 -9.31 -11.71 -8.96
C CYS A 30 -8.89 -12.50 -10.20
N HIS A 31 -7.70 -12.19 -10.71
CA HIS A 31 -7.10 -12.93 -11.81
C HIS A 31 -5.59 -13.08 -11.62
N TYR A 32 -5.02 -14.10 -12.26
CA TYR A 32 -3.57 -14.26 -12.33
C TYR A 32 -2.98 -13.34 -13.40
N ASN A 33 -1.87 -12.67 -13.11
CA ASN A 33 -1.18 -11.78 -14.04
C ASN A 33 0.29 -11.59 -13.67
N ASP A 34 1.15 -12.53 -14.07
CA ASP A 34 2.59 -12.46 -13.76
C ASP A 34 3.28 -11.23 -14.37
N HIS A 35 2.82 -10.79 -15.54
CA HIS A 35 3.40 -9.63 -16.21
C HIS A 35 3.20 -8.35 -15.40
N ALA A 36 1.97 -8.11 -14.90
CA ALA A 36 1.70 -6.95 -14.04
C ALA A 36 2.52 -6.98 -12.74
N HIS A 37 2.81 -8.17 -12.20
CA HIS A 37 3.65 -8.32 -11.01
C HIS A 37 5.14 -8.16 -11.30
N ALA A 38 5.60 -8.55 -12.49
CA ALA A 38 7.00 -8.41 -12.90
C ALA A 38 7.39 -6.96 -13.24
N GLU A 39 6.45 -6.17 -13.74
CA GLU A 39 6.67 -4.74 -14.04
C GLU A 39 6.47 -3.83 -12.82
N GLU A 40 6.01 -4.38 -11.69
CA GLU A 40 5.68 -3.54 -10.54
C GLU A 40 6.84 -3.36 -9.57
N HIS A 41 7.15 -2.10 -9.31
CA HIS A 41 8.28 -1.68 -8.47
C HIS A 41 7.91 -1.44 -7.01
N SER A 42 6.63 -1.25 -6.67
CA SER A 42 6.23 -1.01 -5.27
C SER A 42 6.59 -2.18 -4.35
N LEU A 43 6.43 -3.42 -4.82
CA LEU A 43 6.83 -4.61 -4.08
C LEU A 43 8.35 -4.72 -3.96
N GLU A 44 9.10 -4.42 -5.04
CA GLU A 44 10.56 -4.48 -5.05
C GLU A 44 11.19 -3.57 -3.98
N VAL A 45 10.60 -2.40 -3.75
CA VAL A 45 11.07 -1.44 -2.72
C VAL A 45 10.68 -1.87 -1.30
N GLN A 46 9.49 -2.45 -1.12
CA GLN A 46 8.99 -2.80 0.21
C GLN A 46 9.56 -4.10 0.78
N LEU A 47 9.76 -5.13 -0.06
CA LEU A 47 10.15 -6.46 0.41
C LEU A 47 11.49 -6.51 1.16
N PRO A 48 12.56 -5.82 0.72
CA PRO A 48 13.81 -5.78 1.49
C PRO A 48 13.62 -5.17 2.89
N PHE A 49 12.82 -4.11 3.01
CA PHE A 49 12.52 -3.51 4.31
C PHE A 49 11.76 -4.48 5.22
N LEU A 50 10.73 -5.16 4.67
CA LEU A 50 9.98 -6.17 5.41
C LEU A 50 10.84 -7.35 5.85
N GLN A 51 11.79 -7.82 5.03
CA GLN A 51 12.73 -8.89 5.41
C GLN A 51 13.72 -8.48 6.52
N LEU A 52 13.96 -7.18 6.70
CA LEU A 52 14.78 -6.68 7.82
C LEU A 52 13.97 -6.50 9.10
N CYS A 53 12.69 -6.17 8.98
CA CYS A 53 11.81 -5.92 10.13
C CYS A 53 11.07 -7.17 10.62
N LEU A 54 10.84 -8.15 9.75
CA LEU A 54 10.10 -9.38 10.01
C LEU A 54 11.01 -10.58 9.80
N SER A 55 10.79 -11.65 10.56
CA SER A 55 11.65 -12.84 10.51
C SER A 55 11.14 -13.90 9.53
N ASP A 56 9.92 -14.37 9.74
CA ASP A 56 9.32 -15.48 9.01
C ASP A 56 7.90 -15.09 8.63
N PHE A 57 7.70 -14.75 7.36
CA PHE A 57 6.41 -14.34 6.82
C PHE A 57 6.22 -14.89 5.42
N GLU A 58 4.95 -15.12 5.06
CA GLU A 58 4.54 -15.36 3.69
C GLU A 58 3.81 -14.12 3.16
N LEU A 59 3.94 -13.87 1.86
CA LEU A 59 3.41 -12.69 1.19
C LEU A 59 2.14 -13.03 0.41
N ILE A 60 1.15 -12.15 0.50
CA ILE A 60 -0.01 -12.14 -0.40
C ILE A 60 0.02 -10.81 -1.17
N PRO A 61 0.58 -10.79 -2.39
CA PRO A 61 0.72 -9.55 -3.15
C PRO A 61 -0.55 -9.25 -3.94
N ILE A 62 -1.20 -8.13 -3.63
CA ILE A 62 -2.41 -7.68 -4.30
C ILE A 62 -2.10 -6.42 -5.11
N LEU A 63 -2.25 -6.51 -6.43
CA LEU A 63 -2.22 -5.34 -7.31
C LEU A 63 -3.66 -4.97 -7.69
N THR A 64 -3.99 -3.70 -7.52
CA THR A 64 -5.31 -3.17 -7.85
C THR A 64 -5.27 -2.50 -9.22
N GLY A 65 -6.07 -3.01 -10.15
CA GLY A 65 -6.37 -2.33 -11.42
C GLY A 65 -7.64 -1.49 -11.31
N THR A 66 -8.47 -1.53 -12.34
CA THR A 66 -9.78 -0.87 -12.33
C THR A 66 -10.78 -1.64 -11.46
N VAL A 67 -10.91 -1.26 -10.19
CA VAL A 67 -11.81 -1.88 -9.20
C VAL A 67 -12.31 -0.83 -8.19
N ASN A 68 -13.40 -1.13 -7.48
CA ASN A 68 -13.88 -0.30 -6.37
C ASN A 68 -13.14 -0.64 -5.07
N SER A 69 -12.79 0.37 -4.26
CA SER A 69 -12.16 0.16 -2.96
C SER A 69 -13.01 -0.66 -1.98
N ILE A 70 -14.35 -0.67 -2.13
CA ILE A 70 -15.25 -1.51 -1.33
C ILE A 70 -15.00 -3.00 -1.63
N ASP A 71 -14.84 -3.37 -2.90
CA ASP A 71 -14.56 -4.76 -3.29
C ASP A 71 -13.18 -5.19 -2.79
N VAL A 72 -12.21 -4.28 -2.82
CA VAL A 72 -10.86 -4.51 -2.25
C VAL A 72 -10.94 -4.71 -0.73
N ALA A 73 -11.72 -3.89 -0.01
CA ALA A 73 -11.92 -4.06 1.42
C ALA A 73 -12.55 -5.41 1.75
N GLN A 74 -13.61 -5.80 1.04
CA GLN A 74 -14.27 -7.11 1.22
C GLN A 74 -13.37 -8.29 0.88
N LEU A 75 -12.46 -8.13 -0.09
CA LEU A 75 -11.48 -9.16 -0.44
C LEU A 75 -10.45 -9.37 0.69
N ILE A 76 -10.02 -8.28 1.35
CA ILE A 76 -8.98 -8.30 2.37
C ILE A 76 -9.52 -8.64 3.76
N GLU A 77 -10.73 -8.18 4.10
CA GLU A 77 -11.34 -8.29 5.44
C GLU A 77 -11.21 -9.69 6.08
N PRO A 78 -11.49 -10.80 5.39
CA PRO A 78 -11.44 -12.13 6.00
C PRO A 78 -10.03 -12.59 6.39
N TYR A 79 -9.00 -11.99 5.78
CA TYR A 79 -7.59 -12.37 5.96
C TYR A 79 -6.84 -11.42 6.88
N TRP A 80 -7.42 -10.26 7.22
CA TRP A 80 -6.78 -9.28 8.11
C TRP A 80 -7.08 -9.56 9.59
N ASP A 81 -6.42 -10.58 10.14
CA ASP A 81 -6.52 -10.99 11.54
C ASP A 81 -5.31 -10.52 12.38
N ASP A 82 -5.18 -11.01 13.61
CA ASP A 82 -4.07 -10.65 14.53
C ASP A 82 -2.68 -11.17 14.09
N ARG A 83 -2.62 -12.04 13.07
CA ARG A 83 -1.37 -12.60 12.53
C ARG A 83 -0.98 -11.99 11.19
N THR A 84 -1.88 -11.21 10.58
CA THR A 84 -1.67 -10.59 9.28
C THR A 84 -1.28 -9.12 9.42
N LEU A 85 -0.08 -8.78 8.93
CA LEU A 85 0.31 -7.39 8.71
C LEU A 85 -0.21 -6.93 7.34
N LEU A 86 -1.11 -5.95 7.34
CA LEU A 86 -1.57 -5.30 6.11
C LEU A 86 -0.67 -4.10 5.77
N VAL A 87 -0.03 -4.15 4.61
CA VAL A 87 0.85 -3.09 4.11
C VAL A 87 0.22 -2.46 2.87
N ILE A 88 -0.02 -1.15 2.90
CA ILE A 88 -0.47 -0.38 1.74
C ILE A 88 0.69 0.51 1.28
N SER A 89 1.19 0.25 0.07
CA SER A 89 2.23 1.08 -0.54
C SER A 89 1.59 2.23 -1.29
N THR A 90 1.97 3.47 -0.96
CA THR A 90 1.54 4.66 -1.69
C THR A 90 2.51 5.82 -1.49
N ASP A 91 2.76 6.54 -2.58
CA ASP A 91 3.22 7.92 -2.55
C ASP A 91 2.00 8.85 -2.58
N LEU A 92 2.17 10.11 -2.19
CA LEU A 92 1.15 11.15 -2.25
C LEU A 92 1.24 11.92 -3.58
N SER A 93 1.39 13.25 -3.53
CA SER A 93 1.43 14.09 -4.72
C SER A 93 2.75 13.93 -5.50
N HIS A 94 2.69 14.12 -6.82
CA HIS A 94 3.82 13.96 -7.73
C HIS A 94 4.12 15.24 -8.51
N PHE A 95 5.39 15.62 -8.53
CA PHE A 95 5.96 16.60 -9.44
C PHE A 95 5.44 18.04 -9.30
N TYR A 96 5.03 18.40 -8.09
CA TYR A 96 4.72 19.78 -7.70
C TYR A 96 5.93 20.45 -7.06
N THR A 97 5.88 21.77 -6.91
CA THR A 97 6.84 22.47 -6.05
C THR A 97 6.66 22.04 -4.59
N TYR A 98 7.70 22.23 -3.77
CA TYR A 98 7.66 21.88 -2.35
C TYR A 98 6.44 22.46 -1.61
N GLU A 99 6.10 23.74 -1.85
CA GLU A 99 4.98 24.40 -1.18
C GLU A 99 3.62 23.85 -1.61
N GLU A 100 3.45 23.59 -2.90
CA GLU A 100 2.23 22.96 -3.44
C GLU A 100 2.07 21.52 -2.92
N CYS A 101 3.17 20.77 -2.84
CA CYS A 101 3.20 19.42 -2.29
C CYS A 101 2.73 19.41 -0.84
N GLU A 102 3.25 20.28 0.02
CA GLU A 102 2.81 20.39 1.42
C GLU A 102 1.31 20.71 1.55
N ASP A 103 0.79 21.62 0.73
CA ASP A 103 -0.64 21.97 0.73
C ASP A 103 -1.53 20.79 0.28
N ILE A 104 -1.17 20.14 -0.82
CA ILE A 104 -1.92 18.99 -1.36
C ILE A 104 -1.86 17.81 -0.39
N ASP A 105 -0.66 17.44 0.06
CA ASP A 105 -0.44 16.28 0.90
C ASP A 105 -1.11 16.45 2.27
N SER A 106 -1.11 17.66 2.84
CA SER A 106 -1.81 17.91 4.10
C SER A 106 -3.32 17.67 3.98
N LYS A 107 -3.92 18.02 2.84
CA LYS A 107 -5.34 17.77 2.55
C LYS A 107 -5.60 16.28 2.31
N SER A 108 -4.68 15.58 1.64
CA SER A 108 -4.75 14.13 1.46
C SER A 108 -4.66 13.40 2.81
N CYS A 109 -3.73 13.77 3.69
CA CYS A 109 -3.61 13.23 5.04
C CYS A 109 -4.89 13.46 5.87
N SER A 110 -5.44 14.67 5.85
CA SER A 110 -6.73 14.95 6.52
C SER A 110 -7.86 14.09 5.97
N LYS A 111 -7.91 13.84 4.65
CA LYS A 111 -8.86 12.89 4.07
C LYS A 111 -8.67 11.47 4.60
N ILE A 112 -7.42 11.00 4.66
CA ILE A 112 -7.09 9.66 5.18
C ILE A 112 -7.60 9.53 6.62
N GLU A 113 -7.25 10.48 7.48
CA GLU A 113 -7.59 10.49 8.90
C GLU A 113 -9.10 10.59 9.17
N GLU A 114 -9.83 11.30 8.31
CA GLU A 114 -11.29 11.41 8.36
C GLU A 114 -12.02 10.24 7.67
N GLY A 115 -11.29 9.32 7.04
CA GLY A 115 -11.85 8.22 6.26
C GLY A 115 -12.60 8.65 5.00
N ARG A 116 -12.23 9.79 4.41
CA ARG A 116 -12.75 10.26 3.11
C ARG A 116 -12.01 9.61 1.94
N LEU A 117 -12.70 9.51 0.81
CA LEU A 117 -12.12 8.92 -0.40
C LEU A 117 -11.04 9.82 -1.01
N LEU A 118 -9.88 9.21 -1.27
CA LEU A 118 -8.81 9.76 -2.11
C LEU A 118 -9.02 9.39 -3.57
N THR A 119 -8.40 10.18 -4.45
CA THR A 119 -8.33 9.93 -5.89
C THR A 119 -6.91 9.58 -6.32
N SER A 120 -6.74 9.10 -7.55
CA SER A 120 -5.43 8.77 -8.13
C SER A 120 -4.47 9.95 -8.26
N LYS A 121 -4.97 11.20 -8.16
CA LYS A 121 -4.12 12.41 -8.16
C LYS A 121 -3.53 12.73 -6.79
N GLU A 122 -4.13 12.17 -5.74
CA GLU A 122 -3.80 12.47 -4.35
C GLU A 122 -2.88 11.41 -3.74
N ALA A 123 -3.00 10.17 -4.22
CA ALA A 123 -2.19 9.04 -3.81
C ALA A 123 -2.18 7.98 -4.91
N CYS A 124 -1.01 7.41 -5.23
CA CYS A 124 -0.93 6.36 -6.27
C CYS A 124 -1.61 5.05 -5.83
N GLY A 125 -1.52 4.72 -4.54
CA GLY A 125 -2.17 3.57 -3.90
C GLY A 125 -3.56 3.87 -3.33
N TYR A 126 -4.26 4.89 -3.85
CA TYR A 126 -5.52 5.38 -3.27
C TYR A 126 -6.59 4.30 -3.06
N LEU A 127 -6.66 3.26 -3.92
CA LEU A 127 -7.62 2.17 -3.77
C LEU A 127 -7.37 1.36 -2.50
N GLY A 128 -6.10 1.05 -2.20
CA GLY A 128 -5.70 0.35 -0.99
C GLY A 128 -5.95 1.19 0.25
N VAL A 129 -5.62 2.49 0.20
CA VAL A 129 -5.87 3.43 1.31
C VAL A 129 -7.36 3.56 1.59
N ASN A 130 -8.18 3.77 0.56
CA ASN A 130 -9.63 3.86 0.69
C ASN A 130 -10.25 2.57 1.24
N ALA A 131 -9.76 1.40 0.81
CA ALA A 131 -10.20 0.11 1.32
C ALA A 131 -9.87 -0.05 2.81
N VAL A 132 -8.64 0.28 3.20
CA VAL A 132 -8.20 0.19 4.60
C VAL A 132 -8.94 1.16 5.51
N ASN A 133 -9.22 2.39 5.06
CA ASN A 133 -10.05 3.34 5.82
C ASN A 133 -11.44 2.78 6.15
N GLN A 134 -12.03 2.01 5.23
CA GLN A 134 -13.29 1.32 5.49
C GLN A 134 -13.12 0.23 6.57
N LEU A 135 -12.08 -0.58 6.47
CA LEU A 135 -11.81 -1.66 7.43
C LEU A 135 -11.50 -1.12 8.84
N ILE A 136 -10.69 -0.06 8.94
CA ILE A 136 -10.39 0.64 10.20
C ILE A 136 -11.68 1.08 10.90
N LYS A 137 -12.62 1.67 10.15
CA LYS A 137 -13.91 2.11 10.70
C LYS A 137 -14.78 0.94 11.16
N GLN A 138 -14.81 -0.16 10.39
CA GLN A 138 -15.60 -1.35 10.72
C GLN A 138 -15.06 -2.07 11.95
N GLN A 139 -13.74 -2.23 12.03
CA GLN A 139 -13.06 -2.95 13.11
C GLN A 139 -12.70 -2.05 14.31
N ARG A 140 -13.00 -0.75 14.23
CA ARG A 140 -12.68 0.27 15.25
C ARG A 140 -11.20 0.37 15.57
N CYS A 141 -10.35 0.20 14.56
CA CYS A 141 -8.91 0.39 14.71
C CYS A 141 -8.57 1.88 14.86
N HIS A 142 -7.41 2.16 15.46
CA HIS A 142 -6.80 3.47 15.55
C HIS A 142 -5.77 3.66 14.44
N LEU A 143 -5.83 4.80 13.75
CA LEU A 143 -4.87 5.21 12.73
C LEU A 143 -3.99 6.32 13.30
N GLN A 144 -2.67 6.16 13.23
CA GLN A 144 -1.71 7.14 13.70
C GLN A 144 -0.75 7.54 12.57
N GLN A 145 -0.67 8.83 12.26
CA GLN A 145 0.39 9.34 11.38
C GLN A 145 1.74 9.29 12.13
N LEU A 146 2.72 8.61 11.56
CA LEU A 146 4.07 8.52 12.12
C LEU A 146 4.98 9.62 11.59
N SER A 147 4.92 9.85 10.27
CA SER A 147 5.75 10.86 9.61
C SER A 147 5.12 11.28 8.29
N ARG A 148 5.37 12.52 7.89
CA ARG A 148 5.07 13.07 6.56
C ARG A 148 6.27 13.90 6.12
N THR A 149 6.73 13.69 4.90
CA THR A 149 7.93 14.33 4.32
C THR A 149 7.81 14.30 2.80
N ASN A 150 8.71 14.97 2.08
CA ASN A 150 8.78 14.86 0.63
C ASN A 150 10.22 14.71 0.14
N SER A 151 10.41 14.36 -1.13
CA SER A 151 11.75 14.13 -1.71
C SER A 151 12.67 15.36 -1.65
N GLY A 152 12.11 16.56 -1.50
CA GLY A 152 12.85 17.81 -1.28
C GLY A 152 13.49 17.96 0.10
N ASP A 153 13.13 17.10 1.07
CA ASP A 153 13.75 17.04 2.40
C ASP A 153 15.06 16.26 2.43
N SER A 154 15.38 15.54 1.35
CA SER A 154 16.66 14.86 1.19
C SER A 154 17.82 15.88 1.17
N PRO A 155 19.02 15.54 1.68
CA PRO A 155 20.19 16.43 1.65
C PRO A 155 20.54 17.01 0.26
N HIS A 156 20.10 16.34 -0.81
CA HIS A 156 20.30 16.75 -2.19
C HIS A 156 18.97 16.88 -2.98
N GLY A 157 17.86 17.10 -2.28
CA GLY A 157 16.52 17.16 -2.87
C GLY A 157 16.26 18.43 -3.69
N ASP A 158 15.66 18.26 -4.87
CA ASP A 158 15.19 19.37 -5.70
C ASP A 158 13.78 19.82 -5.27
N LYS A 159 13.69 21.01 -4.68
CA LYS A 159 12.42 21.58 -4.18
C LYS A 159 11.49 22.12 -5.27
N SER A 160 11.94 22.19 -6.52
CA SER A 160 11.11 22.64 -7.64
C SER A 160 10.15 21.55 -8.14
N ARG A 161 10.43 20.28 -7.84
CA ARG A 161 9.67 19.14 -8.32
C ARG A 161 9.83 17.94 -7.39
N VAL A 162 8.95 17.82 -6.42
CA VAL A 162 9.03 16.81 -5.35
C VAL A 162 7.98 15.71 -5.47
N VAL A 163 8.18 14.63 -4.72
CA VAL A 163 7.21 13.57 -4.46
C VAL A 163 6.91 13.53 -2.97
N GLY A 164 5.63 13.47 -2.62
CA GLY A 164 5.13 13.41 -1.26
C GLY A 164 5.12 12.01 -0.65
N TYR A 165 5.49 11.90 0.63
CA TYR A 165 5.56 10.64 1.36
C TYR A 165 4.86 10.74 2.72
N VAL A 166 4.19 9.67 3.12
CA VAL A 166 3.58 9.56 4.46
C VAL A 166 3.68 8.13 4.98
N SER A 167 3.81 8.00 6.30
CA SER A 167 3.75 6.72 7.00
C SER A 167 2.67 6.77 8.07
N TYR A 168 1.83 5.74 8.10
CA TYR A 168 0.80 5.52 9.10
C TYR A 168 0.99 4.16 9.78
N ALA A 169 0.66 4.08 11.06
CA ALA A 169 0.48 2.83 11.79
C ALA A 169 -1.00 2.62 12.12
N ILE A 170 -1.43 1.37 12.05
CA ILE A 170 -2.79 0.96 12.42
C ILE A 170 -2.68 0.02 13.62
N SER A 171 -3.43 0.30 14.68
CA SER A 171 -3.48 -0.52 15.89
C SER A 171 -4.92 -0.81 16.30
N ARG A 172 -5.16 -1.94 16.97
CA ARG A 172 -6.45 -2.28 17.56
C ARG A 172 -6.56 -1.77 19.00
#